data_AF-A0A0R2LEU7-F1
#
_entry.id   AF-A0A0R2LEU7-F1
#
_cell.length_a   1.000
_cell.length_b   1.000
_cell.length_c   1.000
_cell.angle_alpha   90.00
_cell.angle_beta   90.00
_cell.angle_gamma   90.00
#
_symmetry.space_group_name_H-M   'P 1'
#
loop_
_entity.id
_entity.type
_entity.pdbx_description
1 polymer ?
#
loop_
_entity_poly.entity_id
_entity_poly.type
_entity_poly.pdbx_seq_one_letter_code
_entity_poly.pdbx_strand_id
1 'polypeptide(L)'
;MGKQSDSTMLADRHTYSNPLFDPKALAKFVAADDDLKFADHSEEAIWLFPNGQLVQPKQKDDEQRTTYHYVIKYYFKYVGLKQVPGIEQSDKHTFNNLVTKGVGVVNLIPETWSALKGDQQDLTKTQRNFLLSQRYKIYSYVKNHTITSEYLTKIGAN
;
A
#
# COMPACT_ATOMS: atom_id res chain seq x y z
N MET A 1 13.05 -22.25 20.98
CA MET A 1 12.66 -21.38 19.84
C MET A 1 11.31 -20.77 20.16
N GLY A 2 11.31 -19.55 20.70
CA GLY A 2 10.10 -18.88 21.18
C GLY A 2 9.25 -18.36 20.02
N LYS A 3 7.93 -18.60 20.09
CA LYS A 3 6.95 -17.99 19.20
C LYS A 3 6.94 -16.48 19.48
N GLN A 4 7.50 -15.68 18.57
CA GLN A 4 7.24 -14.24 18.55
C GLN A 4 5.74 -14.06 18.32
N SER A 5 5.05 -13.43 19.25
CA SER A 5 3.64 -13.09 19.14
C SER A 5 3.45 -11.99 18.09
N ASP A 6 2.30 -11.98 17.43
CA ASP A 6 1.94 -10.97 16.42
C ASP A 6 2.12 -9.51 16.92
N SER A 7 1.90 -9.27 18.22
CA SER A 7 2.09 -7.97 18.88
C SER A 7 3.55 -7.46 18.87
N THR A 8 4.54 -8.37 18.83
CA THR A 8 5.95 -7.97 18.71
C THR A 8 6.33 -7.51 17.30
N MET A 9 5.53 -7.83 16.26
CA MET A 9 5.86 -7.41 14.89
C MET A 9 5.52 -5.96 14.59
N LEU A 10 4.58 -5.34 15.33
CA LEU A 10 4.18 -3.94 15.12
C LEU A 10 5.08 -2.95 15.88
N ALA A 11 5.52 -3.30 17.09
CA ALA A 11 6.32 -2.43 17.96
C ALA A 11 7.69 -2.06 17.38
N ASP A 12 8.32 -2.96 16.61
CA ASP A 12 9.64 -2.73 16.00
C ASP A 12 9.56 -1.97 14.65
N ARG A 13 8.36 -1.68 14.13
CA ARG A 13 8.18 -1.06 12.80
C ARG A 13 8.09 0.47 12.83
N HIS A 14 8.05 1.08 14.01
CA HIS A 14 7.86 2.54 14.16
C HIS A 14 9.07 3.40 13.73
N THR A 15 10.23 2.79 13.46
CA THR A 15 11.44 3.49 13.01
C THR A 15 11.53 3.61 11.48
N TYR A 16 10.60 3.00 10.74
CA TYR A 16 10.57 3.04 9.28
C TYR A 16 9.54 4.05 8.77
N SER A 17 9.84 4.70 7.64
CA SER A 17 8.91 5.64 7.00
C SER A 17 7.57 5.02 6.58
N ASN A 18 7.52 3.69 6.41
CA ASN A 18 6.35 2.90 6.02
C ASN A 18 6.15 1.72 7.00
N PRO A 19 5.60 1.96 8.22
CA PRO A 19 5.60 0.99 9.31
C PRO A 19 4.71 -0.25 9.07
N LEU A 20 3.84 -0.23 8.07
CA LEU A 20 2.95 -1.35 7.74
C LEU A 20 3.41 -2.11 6.48
N PHE A 21 4.53 -1.73 5.88
CA PHE A 21 5.08 -2.45 4.74
C PHE A 21 5.84 -3.70 5.18
N ASP A 22 5.48 -4.85 4.61
CA ASP A 22 6.16 -6.13 4.79
C ASP A 22 6.19 -6.88 3.45
N PRO A 23 7.38 -7.13 2.87
CA PRO A 23 7.48 -7.79 1.57
C PRO A 23 6.93 -9.22 1.59
N LYS A 24 6.97 -9.93 2.72
CA LYS A 24 6.38 -11.27 2.85
C LYS A 24 4.86 -11.18 2.88
N ALA A 25 4.30 -10.14 3.50
CA ALA A 25 2.87 -9.88 3.48
C ALA A 25 2.39 -9.53 2.06
N LEU A 26 3.16 -8.74 1.32
CA LEU A 26 2.87 -8.41 -0.08
C LEU A 26 2.81 -9.69 -0.95
N ALA A 27 3.80 -10.56 -0.83
CA ALA A 27 3.81 -11.83 -1.56
C ALA A 27 2.59 -12.70 -1.24
N LYS A 28 2.21 -12.81 0.04
CA LYS A 28 1.00 -13.54 0.46
C LYS A 28 -0.28 -12.90 -0.05
N PHE A 29 -0.36 -11.58 -0.04
CA PHE A 29 -1.50 -10.83 -0.55
C PHE A 29 -1.73 -11.09 -2.03
N VAL A 30 -0.70 -10.89 -2.85
CA VAL A 30 -0.80 -11.08 -4.31
C VAL A 30 -1.06 -12.55 -4.66
N ALA A 31 -0.45 -13.50 -3.95
CA ALA A 31 -0.64 -14.93 -4.21
C ALA A 31 -2.04 -15.45 -3.83
N ALA A 32 -2.71 -14.81 -2.88
CA ALA A 32 -4.01 -15.23 -2.37
C ALA A 32 -5.19 -14.48 -3.01
N ASP A 33 -4.90 -13.49 -3.85
CA ASP A 33 -5.91 -12.72 -4.56
C ASP A 33 -5.99 -13.24 -6.00
N ASP A 34 -7.16 -13.78 -6.36
CA ASP A 34 -7.36 -14.40 -7.67
C ASP A 34 -7.31 -13.37 -8.81
N ASP A 35 -7.42 -12.08 -8.51
CA ASP A 35 -7.45 -11.00 -9.49
C ASP A 35 -6.15 -10.20 -9.56
N LEU A 36 -5.12 -10.52 -8.76
CA LEU A 36 -3.85 -9.79 -8.75
C LEU A 36 -2.65 -10.64 -9.16
N LYS A 37 -1.67 -10.00 -9.82
CA LYS A 37 -0.35 -10.58 -10.06
C LYS A 37 0.73 -9.51 -9.98
N PHE A 38 1.98 -9.93 -9.81
CA PHE A 38 3.11 -9.02 -10.00
C PHE A 38 3.20 -8.61 -11.48
N ALA A 39 3.55 -7.35 -11.72
CA ALA A 39 3.72 -6.81 -13.05
C ALA A 39 5.20 -6.79 -13.44
N ASP A 40 5.46 -7.18 -14.70
CA ASP A 40 6.80 -7.11 -15.28
C ASP A 40 7.08 -5.73 -15.91
N HIS A 41 6.02 -4.99 -16.23
CA HIS A 41 6.06 -3.72 -16.97
C HIS A 41 5.26 -2.62 -16.26
N SER A 42 5.68 -1.37 -16.43
CA SER A 42 5.09 -0.21 -15.74
C SER A 42 3.68 0.10 -16.27
N GLU A 43 3.46 -0.14 -17.56
CA GLU A 43 2.21 0.11 -18.30
C GLU A 43 1.03 -0.71 -17.79
N GLU A 44 1.32 -1.81 -17.11
CA GLU A 44 0.32 -2.74 -16.59
C GLU A 44 0.02 -2.52 -15.11
N ALA A 45 0.92 -1.87 -14.39
CA ALA A 45 0.88 -1.77 -12.94
C ALA A 45 -0.12 -0.72 -12.46
N ILE A 46 -0.86 -1.06 -11.40
CA ILE A 46 -1.74 -0.14 -10.66
C ILE A 46 -1.11 0.29 -9.33
N TRP A 47 -0.13 -0.45 -8.83
CA TRP A 47 0.58 -0.16 -7.58
C TRP A 47 2.08 -0.30 -7.72
N LEU A 48 2.79 0.64 -7.09
CA LEU A 48 4.22 0.60 -6.84
C LEU A 48 4.47 0.57 -5.33
N PHE A 49 4.97 -0.56 -4.84
CA PHE A 49 5.28 -0.76 -3.42
C PHE A 49 6.65 -0.17 -3.04
N PRO A 50 6.93 0.04 -1.74
CA PRO A 50 8.20 0.62 -1.27
C PRO A 50 9.47 -0.08 -1.74
N ASN A 51 9.44 -1.40 -1.92
CA ASN A 51 10.58 -2.18 -2.41
C ASN A 51 10.71 -2.19 -3.96
N GLY A 52 9.85 -1.47 -4.67
CA GLY A 52 9.85 -1.39 -6.13
C GLY A 52 9.02 -2.46 -6.83
N GLN A 53 8.42 -3.41 -6.09
CA GLN A 53 7.53 -4.39 -6.72
C GLN A 53 6.28 -3.69 -7.27
N LEU A 54 5.90 -4.11 -8.47
CA LEU A 54 4.73 -3.65 -9.18
C LEU A 54 3.62 -4.69 -9.11
N VAL A 55 2.38 -4.25 -8.92
CA VAL A 55 1.21 -5.13 -8.92
C VAL A 55 0.21 -4.64 -9.95
N GLN A 56 -0.38 -5.58 -10.68
CA GLN A 56 -1.41 -5.36 -11.69
C GLN A 56 -2.62 -6.28 -11.46
N PRO A 57 -3.81 -5.90 -11.96
CA PRO A 57 -4.91 -6.82 -12.13
C PRO A 57 -4.55 -7.95 -13.12
N LYS A 58 -5.09 -9.16 -12.92
CA LYS A 58 -4.96 -10.27 -13.88
C LYS A 58 -5.82 -10.05 -15.12
N GLN A 59 -6.99 -9.42 -14.97
CA GLN A 59 -7.90 -9.07 -16.06
C GLN A 59 -7.79 -7.58 -16.38
N LYS A 60 -7.66 -7.25 -17.67
CA LYS A 60 -7.61 -5.87 -18.17
C LYS A 60 -9.03 -5.44 -18.56
N ASP A 61 -9.83 -5.04 -17.57
CA ASP A 61 -11.07 -4.29 -17.81
C ASP A 61 -10.88 -2.84 -17.33
N ASP A 62 -10.85 -1.90 -18.27
CA ASP A 62 -10.56 -0.48 -18.01
C ASP A 62 -11.58 0.18 -17.05
N GLU A 63 -12.80 -0.34 -16.99
CA GLU A 63 -13.84 0.14 -16.06
C GLU A 63 -13.60 -0.28 -14.59
N GLN A 64 -12.74 -1.28 -14.35
CA GLN A 64 -12.53 -1.87 -13.01
C GLN A 64 -11.25 -1.38 -12.30
N ARG A 65 -10.33 -0.67 -12.96
CA ARG A 65 -9.05 -0.21 -12.35
C ARG A 65 -9.24 0.58 -11.06
N THR A 66 -10.25 1.45 -11.00
CA THR A 66 -10.59 2.21 -9.78
C THR A 66 -11.05 1.30 -8.64
N THR A 67 -11.79 0.24 -8.96
CA THR A 67 -12.24 -0.77 -7.99
C THR A 67 -11.06 -1.56 -7.44
N TYR A 68 -10.08 -1.88 -8.29
CA TYR A 68 -8.87 -2.59 -7.86
C TYR A 68 -8.04 -1.80 -6.84
N HIS A 69 -8.02 -0.46 -6.90
CA HIS A 69 -7.31 0.34 -5.88
C HIS A 69 -7.84 0.10 -4.46
N TYR A 70 -9.10 -0.30 -4.28
CA TYR A 70 -9.66 -0.62 -2.96
C TYR A 70 -9.36 -2.06 -2.52
N VAL A 71 -8.95 -2.96 -3.40
CA VAL A 71 -8.58 -4.35 -3.06
C VAL A 71 -7.39 -4.41 -2.09
N ILE A 72 -6.53 -3.37 -2.09
CA ILE A 72 -5.43 -3.25 -1.13
C ILE A 72 -5.86 -3.29 0.34
N LYS A 73 -7.14 -3.04 0.66
CA LYS A 73 -7.66 -3.22 2.03
C LYS A 73 -7.45 -4.64 2.56
N TYR A 74 -7.36 -5.64 1.68
CA TYR A 74 -7.09 -7.03 2.06
C TYR A 74 -5.61 -7.35 2.29
N TYR A 75 -4.67 -6.50 1.88
CA TYR A 75 -3.25 -6.63 2.27
C TYR A 75 -3.10 -6.58 3.80
N PHE A 76 -3.89 -5.72 4.45
CA PHE A 76 -3.77 -5.42 5.87
C PHE A 76 -4.00 -6.64 6.78
N LYS A 77 -4.77 -7.64 6.34
CA LYS A 77 -4.95 -8.89 7.10
C LYS A 77 -3.64 -9.67 7.29
N TYR A 78 -2.67 -9.51 6.39
CA TYR A 78 -1.36 -10.17 6.43
C TYR A 78 -0.33 -9.44 7.29
N VAL A 79 -0.64 -8.22 7.73
CA VAL A 79 0.16 -7.44 8.70
C VAL A 79 -0.59 -7.23 10.02
N GLY A 80 -1.58 -8.08 10.30
CA GLY A 80 -2.31 -8.09 11.59
C GLY A 80 -3.52 -7.14 11.68
N LEU A 81 -3.83 -6.38 10.63
CA LEU A 81 -4.88 -5.35 10.65
C LEU A 81 -6.14 -5.79 9.89
N LYS A 82 -6.83 -6.81 10.42
CA LYS A 82 -8.00 -7.44 9.78
C LYS A 82 -9.25 -6.54 9.69
N GLN A 83 -9.30 -5.48 10.49
CA GLN A 83 -10.40 -4.52 10.57
C GLN A 83 -10.42 -3.47 9.45
N VAL A 84 -9.33 -3.35 8.67
CA VAL A 84 -9.18 -2.31 7.65
C VAL A 84 -10.28 -2.31 6.58
N PRO A 85 -10.86 -3.45 6.14
CA PRO A 85 -12.03 -3.42 5.26
C PRO A 85 -13.24 -2.68 5.85
N GLY A 86 -13.45 -2.75 7.17
CA GLY A 86 -14.49 -1.98 7.85
C GLY A 86 -14.13 -0.49 7.93
N ILE A 87 -12.86 -0.17 8.19
CA ILE A 87 -12.35 1.22 8.18
C ILE A 87 -12.54 1.86 6.80
N GLU A 88 -12.24 1.15 5.71
CA GLU A 88 -12.44 1.67 4.36
C GLU A 88 -13.88 2.11 4.10
N GLN A 89 -14.85 1.36 4.63
CA GLN A 89 -16.28 1.67 4.52
C GLN A 89 -16.70 2.87 5.38
N SER A 90 -16.17 2.98 6.60
CA SER A 90 -16.59 4.01 7.57
C SER A 90 -15.77 5.30 7.54
N ASP A 91 -14.50 5.22 7.17
CA ASP A 91 -13.52 6.31 7.21
C ASP A 91 -12.44 6.14 6.13
N LYS A 92 -12.76 6.64 4.93
CA LYS A 92 -11.86 6.63 3.77
C LYS A 92 -10.57 7.44 3.99
N HIS A 93 -10.59 8.45 4.86
CA HIS A 93 -9.38 9.24 5.15
C HIS A 93 -8.36 8.40 5.92
N THR A 94 -8.80 7.74 6.98
CA THR A 94 -7.96 6.80 7.74
C THR A 94 -7.46 5.67 6.85
N PHE A 95 -8.32 5.08 6.02
CA PHE A 95 -7.90 4.04 5.07
C PHE A 95 -6.80 4.52 4.11
N ASN A 96 -7.00 5.67 3.47
CA ASN A 96 -6.01 6.22 2.53
C ASN A 96 -4.69 6.59 3.22
N ASN A 97 -4.74 7.06 4.47
CA ASN A 97 -3.55 7.34 5.26
C ASN A 97 -2.77 6.04 5.58
N LEU A 98 -3.49 4.95 5.91
CA LEU A 98 -2.87 3.63 6.10
C LEU A 98 -2.21 3.11 4.83
N VAL A 99 -2.85 3.26 3.67
CA VAL A 99 -2.30 2.81 2.39
C VAL A 99 -1.04 3.62 2.02
N THR A 100 -1.12 4.95 2.10
CA THR A 100 -0.08 5.83 1.59
C THR A 100 1.06 6.08 2.59
N LYS A 101 0.79 6.30 3.88
CA LYS A 101 1.82 6.49 4.90
C LYS A 101 2.16 5.23 5.69
N GLY A 102 1.17 4.36 5.93
CA GLY A 102 1.40 3.11 6.61
C GLY A 102 2.17 2.12 5.73
N VAL A 103 1.61 1.78 4.57
CA VAL A 103 2.21 0.82 3.64
C VAL A 103 3.17 1.50 2.66
N GLY A 104 3.00 2.77 2.33
CA GLY A 104 3.90 3.47 1.41
C GLY A 104 3.61 3.19 -0.07
N VAL A 105 2.41 2.74 -0.41
CA VAL A 105 2.04 2.43 -1.81
C VAL A 105 1.81 3.70 -2.61
N VAL A 106 2.23 3.68 -3.87
CA VAL A 106 1.89 4.69 -4.87
C VAL A 106 0.93 4.06 -5.87
N ASN A 107 -0.22 4.68 -6.10
CA ASN A 107 -1.13 4.26 -7.16
C ASN A 107 -0.59 4.76 -8.50
N LEU A 108 -0.49 3.87 -9.48
CA LEU A 108 -0.06 4.20 -10.83
C LEU A 108 -1.27 4.27 -11.75
N ILE A 109 -1.28 5.27 -12.64
CA ILE A 109 -2.24 5.44 -13.73
C ILE A 109 -1.41 5.53 -15.02
N PRO A 110 -0.98 4.38 -15.58
CA PRO A 110 -0.07 4.37 -16.71
C PRO A 110 -0.62 5.05 -17.98
N GLU A 111 -1.94 5.09 -18.16
CA GLU A 111 -2.64 5.73 -19.29
C GLU A 111 -2.31 7.23 -19.38
N THR A 112 -2.10 7.87 -18.23
CA THR A 112 -1.79 9.29 -18.14
C THR A 112 -0.37 9.55 -17.65
N TRP A 113 0.40 8.47 -17.40
CA TRP A 113 1.67 8.52 -16.69
C TRP A 113 1.58 9.31 -15.39
N SER A 114 0.48 9.13 -14.64
CA SER A 114 0.27 9.76 -13.35
C SER A 114 0.55 8.79 -12.21
N ALA A 115 1.19 9.28 -11.16
CA ALA A 115 1.46 8.54 -9.94
C ALA A 115 0.83 9.28 -8.76
N LEU A 116 -0.15 8.66 -8.10
CA LEU A 116 -0.86 9.24 -6.97
C LEU A 116 -0.27 8.71 -5.67
N LYS A 117 0.18 9.63 -4.83
CA LYS A 117 0.68 9.34 -3.49
C LYS A 117 -0.09 10.17 -2.46
N GLY A 118 0.04 9.87 -1.18
CA GLY A 118 -0.43 10.77 -0.15
C GLY A 118 0.48 11.99 -0.01
N ASP A 119 -0.03 13.11 0.49
CA ASP A 119 0.83 14.24 0.83
C ASP A 119 1.83 13.81 1.92
N GLN A 120 3.00 14.46 1.91
CA GLN A 120 4.12 14.12 2.79
C GLN A 120 4.60 12.65 2.77
N GLN A 121 4.03 11.74 1.96
CA GLN A 121 4.47 10.35 1.85
C GLN A 121 5.93 10.30 1.39
N ASP A 122 6.76 9.61 2.18
CA ASP A 122 8.18 9.46 1.91
C ASP A 122 8.37 8.34 0.89
N LEU A 123 8.59 8.73 -0.36
CA LEU A 123 8.95 7.77 -1.40
C LEU A 123 10.31 7.16 -1.09
N THR A 124 10.45 5.84 -1.20
CA THR A 124 11.76 5.20 -1.08
C THR A 124 12.66 5.60 -2.24
N LYS A 125 13.98 5.40 -2.11
CA LYS A 125 14.92 5.61 -3.23
C LYS A 125 14.52 4.79 -4.45
N THR A 126 14.09 3.55 -4.25
CA THR A 126 13.62 2.66 -5.32
C THR A 126 12.39 3.24 -6.04
N GLN A 127 11.38 3.69 -5.28
CA GLN A 127 10.18 4.30 -5.87
C GLN A 127 10.51 5.57 -6.64
N ARG A 128 11.35 6.46 -6.07
CA ARG A 128 11.78 7.69 -6.75
C ARG A 128 12.50 7.40 -8.07
N ASN A 129 13.45 6.47 -8.05
CA ASN A 129 14.20 6.10 -9.25
C ASN A 129 13.27 5.51 -10.33
N PHE A 130 12.36 4.62 -9.93
CA PHE A 130 11.36 4.06 -10.84
C PHE A 130 10.51 5.15 -11.48
N LEU A 131 9.83 5.97 -10.67
CA LEU A 131 8.93 7.03 -11.16
C LEU A 131 9.65 8.03 -12.07
N LEU A 132 10.89 8.40 -11.73
CA LEU A 132 11.72 9.28 -12.56
C LEU A 132 12.07 8.65 -13.90
N SER A 133 12.56 7.39 -13.90
CA SER A 133 12.95 6.69 -15.13
C SER A 133 11.78 6.44 -16.08
N GLN A 134 10.60 6.17 -15.53
CA GLN A 134 9.36 5.96 -16.28
C GLN A 134 8.63 7.28 -16.58
N ARG A 135 9.18 8.43 -16.16
CA ARG A 135 8.64 9.77 -16.41
C ARG A 135 7.22 10.01 -15.87
N TYR A 136 6.87 9.37 -14.76
CA TYR A 136 5.58 9.61 -14.10
C TYR A 136 5.50 11.04 -13.52
N LYS A 137 4.33 11.66 -13.69
CA LYS A 137 3.96 12.89 -12.99
C LYS A 137 3.37 12.54 -11.64
N ILE A 138 3.92 13.09 -10.57
CA ILE A 138 3.53 12.76 -9.20
C ILE A 138 2.48 13.76 -8.71
N TYR A 139 1.35 13.24 -8.22
CA TYR A 139 0.27 14.01 -7.63
C TYR A 139 0.02 13.55 -6.20
N SER A 140 -0.43 14.47 -5.35
CA SER A 140 -0.93 14.12 -4.02
C SER A 140 -2.45 14.11 -4.03
N TYR A 141 -3.08 13.03 -3.58
CA TYR A 141 -4.54 12.86 -3.66
C TYR A 141 -5.24 12.78 -2.29
N VAL A 142 -4.48 12.66 -1.22
CA VAL A 142 -4.98 12.61 0.16
C VAL A 142 -4.07 13.42 1.08
N LYS A 143 -4.67 14.06 2.09
CA LYS A 143 -3.96 14.66 3.22
C LYS A 143 -3.69 13.59 4.28
N ASN A 144 -2.43 13.35 4.55
CA ASN A 144 -1.94 12.34 5.46
C ASN A 144 -1.73 12.89 6.86
N HIS A 145 -1.70 11.93 7.78
CA HIS A 145 -1.34 12.11 9.17
C HIS A 145 -0.21 11.15 9.51
N THR A 146 0.68 11.57 10.41
CA THR A 146 1.76 10.70 10.90
C THR A 146 1.20 9.42 11.50
N ILE A 147 1.74 8.28 11.09
CA ILE A 147 1.39 6.98 11.65
C ILE A 147 2.20 6.77 12.93
N THR A 148 1.60 7.05 14.09
CA THR A 148 2.19 6.79 15.41
C THR A 148 1.66 5.47 15.99
N SER A 149 2.29 4.97 17.05
CA SER A 149 1.76 3.81 17.81
C SER A 149 0.35 4.09 18.32
N GLU A 150 0.10 5.28 18.87
CA GLU A 150 -1.23 5.72 19.33
C GLU A 150 -2.26 5.73 18.20
N TYR A 151 -1.87 6.20 17.01
CA TYR A 151 -2.73 6.17 15.83
C TYR A 151 -3.14 4.73 15.49
N LEU A 152 -2.18 3.81 15.49
CA LEU A 152 -2.41 2.40 15.20
C LEU A 152 -3.28 1.73 16.27
N THR A 153 -3.03 1.98 17.55
CA THR A 153 -3.86 1.47 18.65
C THR A 153 -5.30 1.97 18.55
N LYS A 154 -5.51 3.26 18.23
CA LYS A 154 -6.85 3.85 18.09
C LYS A 154 -7.69 3.15 17.01
N ILE A 155 -7.05 2.69 15.94
CA ILE A 155 -7.73 1.97 14.86
C ILE A 155 -7.77 0.45 15.08
N GLY A 156 -7.39 -0.03 16.26
CA GLY A 156 -7.46 -1.44 16.67
C GLY A 156 -6.26 -2.30 16.26
N ALA A 157 -5.09 -1.71 15.99
CA ALA A 157 -3.83 -2.43 15.85
C ALA A 157 -3.27 -2.77 17.25
N ASN A 158 -3.27 -4.05 17.64
CA ASN A 158 -2.69 -4.56 18.88
C ASN A 158 -1.72 -5.70 18.60
#